data_AF-A0A7G2EVL3-F1
#
_entry.id   AF-A0A7G2EVL3-F1
#
_cell.length_a   1.000
_cell.length_b   1.000
_cell.length_c   1.000
_cell.angle_alpha   90.00
_cell.angle_beta   90.00
_cell.angle_gamma   90.00
#
_symmetry.space_group_name_H-M   'P 1'
#
loop_
_entity.id
_entity.type
_entity.pdbx_description
1 polymer ?
#
loop_
_entity_poly.entity_id
_entity_poly.type
_entity_poly.pdbx_seq_one_letter_code
_entity_poly.pdbx_strand_id
1 'polypeptide(L)' 'MHVYTMGLFTYAQTVLKLIDPDKVYFGDRVITSKESPSKKTLELVVADKQSVVIVDDTSDVWPHDKSNLLQITKYE' A
#
# COMPACT_ATOMS: atom_id res chain seq x y z
N MET A 1 -0.09 4.48 -9.46
CA MET A 1 0.32 4.13 -8.07
C MET A 1 -0.78 3.33 -7.38
N HIS A 2 -0.44 2.61 -6.31
CA HIS A 2 -1.37 1.89 -5.42
C HIS A 2 -1.23 2.44 -3.99
N VAL A 3 -2.33 2.46 -3.23
CA VAL A 3 -2.28 2.61 -1.77
C VAL A 3 -2.46 1.24 -1.14
N TYR A 4 -1.56 0.87 -0.23
CA TYR A 4 -1.65 -0.37 0.53
C TYR A 4 -1.47 -0.05 2.01
N THR A 5 -2.56 -0.10 2.79
CA THR A 5 -2.56 0.25 4.21
C THR A 5 -3.11 -0.87 5.07
N MET A 6 -2.60 -0.98 6.31
CA MET A 6 -3.21 -1.81 7.36
C MET A 6 -4.42 -1.13 8.02
N GLY A 7 -4.75 0.09 7.61
CA GLY A 7 -5.94 0.81 8.06
C GLY A 7 -7.23 0.29 7.44
N LEU A 8 -8.35 0.69 8.04
CA LEU A 8 -9.68 0.41 7.51
C LEU A 8 -9.95 1.17 6.21
N PHE A 9 -10.86 0.64 5.39
CA PHE A 9 -11.30 1.30 4.15
C PHE A 9 -11.79 2.74 4.37
N THR A 10 -12.56 2.99 5.42
CA THR A 10 -13.08 4.34 5.75
C THR A 10 -11.96 5.34 6.02
N TYR A 11 -10.89 4.91 6.69
CA TYR A 11 -9.70 5.72 6.93
C TYR A 11 -8.97 6.03 5.61
N ALA A 12 -8.70 4.99 4.80
CA ALA A 12 -8.04 5.15 3.51
C ALA A 12 -8.79 6.12 2.59
N GLN A 13 -10.13 6.02 2.53
CA GLN A 13 -10.96 6.92 1.74
C GLN A 13 -10.91 8.37 2.25
N THR A 14 -10.85 8.57 3.56
CA THR A 14 -10.75 9.92 4.14
C THR A 14 -9.44 10.58 3.76
N VAL A 15 -8.32 9.84 3.84
CA VAL A 15 -7.00 10.35 3.45
C VAL A 15 -6.94 10.62 1.94
N LEU A 16 -7.46 9.70 1.11
CA LEU A 16 -7.47 9.87 -0.35
C LEU A 16 -8.26 11.09 -0.81
N LYS A 17 -9.38 11.42 -0.16
CA LYS A 17 -10.12 12.65 -0.43
C LYS A 17 -9.31 13.92 -0.17
N LEU A 18 -8.31 13.85 0.72
CA LEU A 18 -7.43 14.97 1.02
C LEU A 18 -6.26 15.07 0.03
N ILE A 19 -5.63 13.94 -0.31
CA ILE A 19 -4.36 13.93 -1.06
C ILE A 19 -4.52 13.68 -2.57
N ASP A 20 -5.62 13.06 -3.01
CA ASP A 20 -5.92 12.75 -4.41
C ASP A 20 -7.43 12.88 -4.69
N PRO A 21 -8.03 14.07 -4.49
CA PRO A 21 -9.48 14.29 -4.61
C PRO A 21 -10.03 13.94 -6.00
N ASP A 22 -9.23 14.18 -7.05
CA ASP A 22 -9.59 13.93 -8.45
C ASP A 22 -9.21 12.51 -8.92
N LYS A 23 -8.65 11.68 -8.03
CA LYS A 23 -8.24 10.29 -8.29
C LYS A 23 -7.24 10.13 -9.45
N VAL A 24 -6.38 11.12 -9.68
CA VAL A 24 -5.42 11.13 -10.80
C VAL A 24 -4.31 10.09 -10.58
N TYR A 25 -3.87 9.88 -9.34
CA TYR A 25 -2.70 9.04 -9.04
C TYR A 25 -3.07 7.61 -8.67
N PHE A 26 -4.04 7.45 -7.78
CA PHE A 26 -4.38 6.14 -7.21
C PHE A 26 -5.61 5.53 -7.87
N GLY A 27 -6.55 6.32 -8.39
CA GLY A 27 -7.81 5.77 -8.90
C GLY A 27 -8.54 4.99 -7.80
N ASP A 28 -8.95 3.77 -8.13
CA ASP A 28 -9.55 2.82 -7.16
C ASP A 28 -8.56 1.74 -6.68
N ARG A 29 -7.26 1.91 -6.94
CA ARG A 29 -6.20 0.96 -6.59
C ARG A 29 -5.80 1.08 -5.12
N VAL A 30 -6.69 0.63 -4.24
CA VAL A 30 -6.57 0.72 -2.78
C VAL A 30 -6.74 -0.65 -2.16
N ILE A 31 -5.74 -1.09 -1.40
CA ILE A 31 -5.74 -2.34 -0.64
C ILE A 31 -5.69 -1.97 0.84
N THR A 32 -6.59 -2.56 1.63
CA THR A 32 -6.79 -2.22 3.05
C THR A 32 -6.67 -3.45 3.92
N SER A 33 -6.81 -3.29 5.25
CA SER A 33 -6.85 -4.44 6.14
C SER A 33 -8.02 -5.40 5.92
N LYS A 34 -9.03 -4.99 5.15
CA LYS A 34 -10.11 -5.89 4.75
C LYS A 34 -9.61 -7.00 3.81
N GLU A 35 -8.74 -6.66 2.86
CA GLU A 35 -8.15 -7.60 1.90
C GLU A 35 -6.88 -8.26 2.46
N SER A 36 -6.17 -7.57 3.35
CA SER A 36 -4.90 -7.99 3.93
C SER A 36 -4.84 -7.68 5.44
N PRO A 37 -5.40 -8.55 6.31
CA PRO A 37 -5.62 -8.22 7.72
C PRO A 37 -4.37 -8.11 8.59
N SER A 38 -3.32 -8.89 8.29
CA SER A 38 -2.16 -9.04 9.19
C SER A 38 -0.80 -8.81 8.52
N LYS A 39 -0.67 -9.13 7.23
CA LYS A 39 0.57 -9.03 6.46
C LYS A 39 0.26 -8.62 5.03
N LYS A 40 1.11 -7.75 4.49
CA LYS A 40 1.05 -7.27 3.11
C LYS A 40 1.76 -8.26 2.17
N THR A 41 1.28 -8.31 0.93
CA THR A 41 1.81 -9.17 -0.14
C THR A 41 1.56 -8.54 -1.51
N LEU A 42 2.51 -8.71 -2.44
CA LEU A 42 2.36 -8.26 -3.83
C LEU A 42 1.39 -9.14 -4.63
N GLU A 43 0.91 -10.26 -4.10
CA GLU A 43 -0.08 -11.13 -4.78
C GLU A 43 -1.42 -10.43 -5.04
N LEU A 44 -1.76 -9.42 -4.24
CA LEU A 44 -2.97 -8.61 -4.43
C LEU A 44 -2.79 -7.46 -5.45
N VAL A 45 -1.58 -7.28 -5.97
CA VAL A 45 -1.26 -6.26 -6.97
C VAL A 45 -1.19 -6.92 -8.34
N VAL A 46 -2.06 -6.48 -9.25
CA VAL A 46 -2.09 -7.00 -10.64
C VAL A 46 -0.94 -6.36 -11.44
N ALA A 47 0.28 -6.84 -11.22
CA ALA A 47 1.49 -6.44 -11.92
C ALA A 47 2.57 -7.54 -11.81
N ASP A 48 3.55 -7.52 -12.71
CA ASP A 48 4.77 -8.31 -12.53
C ASP A 48 5.53 -7.80 -11.31
N LYS A 49 5.77 -8.66 -10.31
CA LYS A 49 6.50 -8.31 -9.09
C LYS A 49 7.88 -7.72 -9.37
N GLN A 50 8.57 -8.12 -10.45
CA GLN A 50 9.88 -7.56 -10.81
C GLN A 50 9.81 -6.09 -11.23
N SER A 51 8.62 -5.61 -11.59
CA SER A 51 8.37 -4.22 -12.01
C SER A 51 7.73 -3.36 -10.91
N VAL A 52 7.69 -3.85 -9.67
CA VAL A 52 7.05 -3.17 -8.54
C VAL A 52 8.09 -2.76 -7.49
N VAL A 53 8.00 -1.50 -7.04
CA VAL A 53 8.73 -0.99 -5.88
C VAL A 53 7.73 -0.73 -4.75
N ILE A 54 8.05 -1.20 -3.55
CA ILE A 54 7.29 -0.97 -2.32
C ILE A 54 7.99 0.14 -1.54
N VAL A 55 7.23 1.13 -1.09
CA VAL A 55 7.70 2.20 -0.20
C VAL A 55 6.86 2.12 1.08
N ASP A 56 7.49 1.71 2.18
CA ASP A 56 6.82 1.44 3.46
C ASP A 56 7.84 1.63 4.60
N ASP A 57 7.40 2.12 5.75
CA ASP A 57 8.28 2.32 6.92
C ASP A 57 8.46 1.03 7.74
N THR A 58 7.55 0.07 7.59
CA THR A 58 7.52 -1.15 8.39
C THR A 58 7.85 -2.40 7.55
N SER A 59 9.08 -2.92 7.66
CA SER A 59 9.48 -4.09 6.87
C SER A 59 8.85 -5.40 7.31
N ASP A 60 8.48 -5.54 8.59
CA ASP A 60 7.92 -6.78 9.14
C ASP A 60 6.52 -7.12 8.62
N VAL A 61 5.80 -6.14 8.04
CA VAL A 61 4.51 -6.41 7.39
C VAL A 61 4.66 -7.02 5.99
N TRP A 62 5.87 -7.04 5.41
CA TRP A 62 6.17 -7.62 4.08
C TRP A 62 7.09 -8.86 4.19
N PRO A 63 6.61 -10.00 4.69
CA PRO A 63 7.47 -11.16 4.97
C PRO A 63 8.06 -11.82 3.71
N HIS A 64 7.37 -11.73 2.57
CA HIS A 64 7.70 -12.47 1.35
C HIS A 64 8.20 -11.59 0.19
N ASP A 65 8.04 -10.27 0.27
CA ASP A 65 8.36 -9.34 -0.82
C ASP A 65 9.43 -8.31 -0.41
N LYS A 66 10.33 -8.66 0.52
CA LYS A 66 11.39 -7.77 1.04
C LYS A 66 12.36 -7.28 -0.03
N SER A 67 12.59 -8.05 -1.09
CA SER A 67 13.45 -7.66 -2.22
C SER A 67 12.94 -6.43 -2.96
N ASN A 68 11.64 -6.16 -2.90
CA ASN A 68 10.99 -5.03 -3.55
C ASN A 68 10.83 -3.82 -2.61
N LEU A 69 11.18 -3.97 -1.33
CA LEU A 69 10.96 -2.98 -0.30
C LEU A 69 12.11 -1.98 -0.23
N LEU A 70 11.80 -0.73 -0.58
CA LEU A 70 12.54 0.44 -0.16
C LEU A 70 11.98 0.91 1.19
N GLN A 71 12.61 0.47 2.29
CA GLN A 71 12.19 0.88 3.62
C GLN A 71 12.53 2.36 3.84
N ILE A 72 11.52 3.15 4.24
CA ILE A 72 11.69 4.59 4.54
C ILE A 72 11.68 4.85 6.04
N THR A 73 12.19 6.02 6.44
CA THR A 73 12.07 6.48 7.83
C THR A 73 10.61 6.75 8.14
N LYS A 74 10.15 6.25 9.29
CA LYS A 74 8.81 6.52 9.80
C LYS A 74 8.61 8.02 9.99
N TYR A 75 7.44 8.50 9.59
CA TYR A 75 7.00 9.87 9.81
C TYR A 75 6.33 10.00 11.18
N GLU A 76 6.77 10.97 11.98
CA GLU A 76 6.24 11.29 13.33
C GLU A 76 5.22 12.43 13.27
#